data_AF-A0A7S2Y8Z9-F1
#
_entry.id   AF-A0A7S2Y8Z9-F1
#
_cell.length_a   1.000
_cell.length_b   1.000
_cell.length_c   1.000
_cell.angle_alpha   90.00
_cell.angle_beta   90.00
_cell.angle_gamma   90.00
#
_symmetry.space_group_name_H-M   'P 1'
#
loop_
_entity.id
_entity.type
_entity.pdbx_description
1 polymer ?
#
loop_
_entity_poly.entity_id
_entity_poly.type
_entity_poly.pdbx_seq_one_letter_code
_entity_poly.pdbx_strand_id
1 'polypeptide(L)'
;KKPGYHLKLWWEHLFQSVPRITVEMTPLESQDANPVAPSDSVDIMDQKKPGFIQCYDPSTKQYLGQVKAMNAKDVHELCVKAKEAQKEWCQTSYAQRRQVLRTIQKYLVYHIR
;
A
#
# COMPACT_ATOMS: atom_id res chain seq x y z
N LYS A 1 22.52 36.40 -14.10
CA LYS A 1 21.69 36.37 -12.86
C LYS A 1 21.20 37.80 -12.60
N LYS A 2 19.91 38.09 -12.79
CA LYS A 2 19.39 39.46 -12.67
C LYS A 2 19.33 39.87 -11.18
N PRO A 3 20.03 40.92 -10.74
CA PRO A 3 20.00 41.39 -9.36
C PRO A 3 18.64 42.06 -9.10
N GLY A 4 17.75 41.39 -8.37
CA GLY A 4 16.42 41.95 -8.07
C GLY A 4 15.29 40.92 -8.03
N TYR A 5 15.53 39.70 -8.54
CA TYR A 5 14.52 38.63 -8.49
C TYR A 5 14.16 38.26 -7.04
N HIS A 6 15.16 38.23 -6.14
CA HIS A 6 14.93 37.94 -4.72
C HIS A 6 14.21 39.08 -3.99
N LEU A 7 14.56 40.36 -4.21
CA LEU A 7 13.84 41.47 -3.58
C LEU A 7 12.36 41.50 -3.98
N LYS A 8 12.04 41.17 -5.23
CA LYS A 8 10.65 41.10 -5.72
C LYS A 8 9.85 39.98 -5.06
N LEU A 9 10.43 38.79 -4.94
CA LEU A 9 9.81 37.66 -4.21
C LEU A 9 9.58 37.98 -2.73
N TRP A 10 10.54 38.65 -2.07
CA TRP A 10 10.40 39.06 -0.69
C TRP A 10 9.30 40.12 -0.50
N TRP A 11 9.18 41.07 -1.43
CA TRP A 11 8.08 42.04 -1.46
C TRP A 11 6.72 41.36 -1.71
N GLU A 12 6.65 40.38 -2.62
CA GLU A 12 5.41 39.64 -2.90
C GLU A 12 4.96 38.82 -1.68
N HIS A 13 5.87 38.14 -0.97
CA HIS A 13 5.52 37.36 0.23
C HIS A 13 5.13 38.21 1.44
N LEU A 14 5.60 39.45 1.54
CA LEU A 14 5.21 40.38 2.60
C LEU A 14 3.76 40.86 2.46
N PHE A 15 3.21 40.86 1.24
CA PHE A 15 1.87 41.40 0.96
C PHE A 15 0.87 40.38 0.40
N GLN A 16 1.33 39.24 -0.11
CA GLN A 16 0.46 38.10 -0.43
C GLN A 16 0.37 37.19 0.78
N SER A 17 -0.68 37.40 1.59
CA SER A 17 -1.13 36.40 2.54
C SER A 17 -1.35 35.07 1.80
N VAL A 18 -0.80 33.98 2.35
CA VAL A 18 -1.01 32.64 1.82
C VAL A 18 -2.52 32.43 1.62
N PRO A 19 -2.98 32.04 0.42
CA PRO A 19 -4.39 31.87 0.17
C PRO A 19 -4.94 30.82 1.14
N ARG A 20 -5.90 31.23 1.97
CA ARG A 20 -6.54 30.35 2.93
C ARG A 20 -7.55 29.51 2.17
N ILE A 21 -7.20 28.25 1.91
CA ILE A 21 -8.11 27.29 1.29
C ILE A 21 -8.99 26.74 2.41
N THR A 22 -10.27 27.11 2.40
CA THR A 22 -11.28 26.50 3.26
C THR A 22 -11.83 25.29 2.52
N VAL A 23 -11.27 24.11 2.80
CA VAL A 23 -11.83 22.84 2.32
C VAL A 23 -12.98 22.51 3.26
N GLU A 24 -14.21 22.49 2.75
CA GLU A 24 -15.35 21.99 3.52
C GLU A 24 -15.13 20.50 3.77
N MET A 25 -15.00 20.13 5.04
CA MET A 25 -14.88 18.72 5.41
C MET A 25 -16.20 18.03 5.11
N THR A 26 -16.13 16.86 4.47
CA THR A 26 -17.31 16.02 4.36
C THR A 26 -17.81 15.66 5.77
N PRO A 27 -19.11 15.36 5.95
CA PRO A 27 -19.65 14.97 7.26
C PRO A 27 -18.95 13.76 7.90
N LEU A 28 -18.25 12.95 7.11
CA LEU A 28 -17.42 11.83 7.58
C LEU A 28 -16.04 12.30 8.03
N GLU A 29 -15.43 13.26 7.35
CA GLU A 29 -14.11 13.83 7.72
C GLU A 29 -14.20 14.79 8.91
N SER A 30 -15.36 15.42 9.13
CA SER A 30 -15.59 16.28 10.30
C SER A 30 -15.80 15.50 11.60
N GLN A 31 -15.99 14.20 11.47
CA GLN A 31 -16.03 13.28 12.59
C GLN A 31 -14.70 12.53 12.62
N ASP A 32 -13.93 12.59 13.71
CA ASP A 32 -12.79 11.68 13.95
C ASP A 32 -13.25 10.20 14.13
N ALA A 33 -14.51 9.91 13.79
CA ALA A 33 -15.13 8.62 13.93
C ALA A 33 -14.89 7.81 12.66
N ASN A 34 -14.16 6.70 12.81
CA ASN A 34 -14.26 5.63 11.82
C ASN A 34 -15.74 5.22 11.68
N PRO A 35 -16.29 5.05 10.47
CA PRO A 35 -17.67 4.64 10.26
C PRO A 35 -17.98 3.25 10.83
N VAL A 36 -16.95 2.51 11.25
CA VAL A 36 -17.04 1.23 11.92
C VAL A 36 -16.55 1.41 13.34
N ALA A 37 -17.43 1.16 14.32
CA ALA A 37 -17.03 1.13 15.72
C ALA A 37 -15.91 0.08 15.90
N PRO A 38 -14.81 0.41 16.59
CA PRO A 38 -13.73 -0.54 16.82
C PRO A 38 -14.31 -1.74 17.58
N SER A 39 -14.19 -2.93 16.98
CA SER A 39 -14.51 -4.16 17.70
C SER A 39 -13.50 -4.31 18.83
N ASP A 40 -13.96 -4.40 20.07
CA ASP A 40 -13.08 -4.54 21.24
C ASP A 40 -12.23 -5.81 21.17
N SER A 41 -12.77 -6.87 20.56
CA SER A 41 -12.05 -8.11 20.24
C SER A 41 -12.01 -8.33 18.73
N VAL A 42 -10.80 -8.40 18.21
CA VAL A 42 -10.53 -8.74 16.81
C VAL A 42 -9.81 -10.07 16.83
N ASP A 43 -10.49 -11.15 16.44
CA ASP A 43 -9.86 -12.45 16.27
C ASP A 43 -9.36 -12.59 14.83
N ILE A 44 -8.11 -12.99 14.68
CA ILE A 44 -7.48 -13.24 13.38
C ILE A 44 -8.10 -14.48 12.73
N MET A 45 -8.59 -15.42 13.54
CA MET A 45 -9.16 -16.69 13.10
C MET A 45 -10.63 -16.76 13.46
N ASP A 46 -11.51 -16.74 12.46
CA ASP A 46 -12.95 -16.88 12.68
C ASP A 46 -13.37 -18.36 12.65
N GLN A 47 -13.92 -18.87 13.75
CA GLN A 47 -14.45 -20.25 13.83
C GLN A 47 -15.54 -20.53 12.78
N LYS A 48 -16.29 -19.50 12.36
CA LYS A 48 -17.33 -19.64 11.31
C LYS A 48 -16.74 -19.78 9.92
N LYS A 49 -15.47 -19.38 9.73
CA LYS A 49 -14.75 -19.41 8.45
C LYS A 49 -13.38 -20.05 8.62
N PRO A 50 -13.34 -21.36 8.93
CA PRO A 50 -12.06 -22.06 9.08
C PRO A 50 -11.27 -22.02 7.78
N GLY A 51 -9.95 -21.82 7.88
CA GLY A 51 -9.06 -21.75 6.72
C GLY A 51 -8.99 -20.37 6.06
N PHE A 52 -9.50 -19.32 6.71
CA PHE A 52 -9.28 -17.93 6.31
C PHE A 52 -8.66 -17.13 7.46
N ILE A 53 -7.77 -16.22 7.10
CA ILE A 53 -7.13 -15.24 7.97
C ILE A 53 -7.87 -13.93 7.76
N GLN A 54 -8.38 -13.35 8.83
CA GLN A 54 -9.01 -12.04 8.83
C GLN A 54 -7.95 -10.94 8.92
N CYS A 55 -8.00 -9.98 8.01
CA CYS A 55 -7.06 -8.86 7.94
C CYS A 55 -7.73 -7.59 8.48
N TYR A 56 -7.04 -6.93 9.41
CA TYR A 56 -7.51 -5.71 10.05
C TYR A 56 -6.44 -4.63 10.02
N ASP A 57 -6.86 -3.37 10.03
CA ASP A 57 -5.99 -2.22 10.24
C ASP A 57 -5.54 -2.20 11.72
N PRO A 58 -4.22 -2.20 12.00
CA PRO A 58 -3.70 -2.19 13.36
C PRO A 58 -4.03 -0.92 14.16
N SER A 59 -4.28 0.21 13.50
CA SER A 59 -4.56 1.49 14.16
C SER A 59 -6.04 1.61 14.54
N THR A 60 -6.92 1.22 13.62
CA THR A 60 -8.37 1.46 13.74
C THR A 60 -9.18 0.22 14.11
N LYS A 61 -8.55 -0.97 14.06
CA LYS A 61 -9.21 -2.29 14.13
C LYS A 61 -10.26 -2.51 13.03
N GLN A 62 -10.22 -1.70 11.97
CA GLN A 62 -11.13 -1.82 10.84
C GLN A 62 -10.86 -3.12 10.08
N TYR A 63 -11.92 -3.85 9.70
CA TYR A 63 -11.80 -5.02 8.84
C TYR A 63 -11.46 -4.62 7.41
N LEU A 64 -10.34 -5.13 6.89
CA LEU A 64 -9.82 -4.87 5.54
C LEU A 64 -10.23 -5.96 4.54
N GLY A 65 -10.44 -7.19 5.00
CA GLY A 65 -10.75 -8.33 4.15
C GLY A 65 -10.27 -9.65 4.75
N GLN A 66 -10.40 -10.73 3.98
CA GLN A 66 -9.96 -12.07 4.38
C GLN A 66 -9.07 -12.69 3.32
N VAL A 67 -8.07 -13.46 3.76
CA VAL A 67 -7.14 -14.19 2.89
C VAL A 67 -7.21 -15.68 3.23
N LYS A 68 -7.21 -16.55 2.21
CA LYS A 68 -7.20 -18.01 2.45
C LYS A 68 -5.88 -18.41 3.15
N ALA A 69 -6.00 -19.09 4.29
CA ALA A 69 -4.87 -19.76 4.93
C ALA A 69 -4.49 -20.99 4.11
N MET A 70 -3.24 -21.03 3.62
CA MET A 70 -2.74 -22.19 2.90
C MET A 70 -2.53 -23.36 3.86
N ASN A 71 -3.04 -24.53 3.50
CA ASN A 71 -2.76 -25.77 4.22
C ASN A 71 -1.47 -26.44 3.70
N ALA A 72 -1.03 -27.51 4.34
CA ALA A 72 0.21 -28.21 3.96
C ALA A 72 0.19 -28.72 2.50
N LYS A 73 -0.98 -29.15 2.00
CA LYS A 73 -1.14 -29.60 0.61
C LYS A 73 -1.01 -28.43 -0.37
N ASP A 74 -1.67 -27.30 -0.08
CA ASP A 74 -1.58 -26.08 -0.90
C ASP A 74 -0.12 -25.62 -1.03
N VAL A 75 0.63 -25.60 0.08
CA VAL A 75 2.06 -25.26 0.09
C VAL A 75 2.88 -26.27 -0.71
N HIS A 76 2.62 -27.56 -0.55
CA HIS A 76 3.33 -28.61 -1.29
C HIS A 76 3.14 -28.46 -2.80
N GLU A 77 1.91 -28.23 -3.26
CA GLU A 77 1.61 -28.02 -4.68
C GLU A 77 2.35 -26.80 -5.26
N LEU A 78 2.45 -25.71 -4.50
CA LEU A 78 3.23 -24.55 -4.91
C LEU A 78 4.73 -24.86 -5.00
N CYS A 79 5.27 -25.66 -4.07
CA CYS A 79 6.67 -26.11 -4.13
C CYS A 79 6.94 -26.98 -5.36
N VAL A 80 6.01 -27.86 -5.74
CA VAL A 80 6.12 -28.68 -6.96
C VAL A 80 6.16 -27.77 -8.20
N LYS A 81 5.23 -26.83 -8.32
CA LYS A 81 5.19 -25.85 -9.43
C LYS A 81 6.48 -25.01 -9.50
N ALA A 82 6.97 -24.56 -8.35
CA ALA A 82 8.23 -23.80 -8.28
C ALA A 82 9.42 -24.66 -8.74
N LYS A 83 9.47 -25.94 -8.35
CA LYS A 83 10.51 -26.88 -8.78
C LYS A 83 10.48 -27.13 -10.29
N GLU A 84 9.29 -27.18 -10.89
CA GLU A 84 9.14 -27.30 -12.34
C GLU A 84 9.63 -26.04 -13.06
N ALA A 85 9.18 -24.86 -12.64
CA ALA A 85 9.60 -23.58 -13.20
C ALA A 85 11.13 -23.36 -13.07
N GLN A 86 11.73 -23.85 -11.98
CA GLN A 86 13.17 -23.72 -11.73
C GLN A 86 14.03 -24.39 -12.81
N LYS A 87 13.54 -25.43 -13.49
CA LYS A 87 14.29 -26.14 -14.56
C LYS A 87 14.64 -25.22 -15.73
N GLU A 88 13.73 -24.31 -16.08
CA GLU A 88 13.94 -23.30 -17.12
C GLU A 88 14.58 -22.04 -16.53
N TRP A 89 14.11 -21.61 -15.35
CA TRP A 89 14.58 -20.37 -14.73
C TRP A 89 16.08 -20.41 -14.40
N CYS A 90 16.63 -21.57 -14.03
CA CYS A 90 18.06 -21.72 -13.71
C CYS A 90 18.98 -21.48 -14.92
N GLN A 91 18.47 -21.63 -16.13
CA GLN A 91 19.21 -21.43 -17.38
C GLN A 91 19.23 -19.95 -17.81
N THR A 92 18.49 -19.08 -17.11
CA THR A 92 18.41 -17.65 -17.46
C THR A 92 19.71 -16.89 -17.16
N SER A 93 20.08 -16.03 -18.10
CA SER A 93 21.21 -15.12 -17.95
C SER A 93 20.98 -14.09 -16.83
N TYR A 94 22.07 -13.50 -16.35
CA TYR A 94 21.98 -12.38 -15.41
C TYR A 94 21.17 -11.20 -15.98
N ALA A 95 21.33 -10.89 -17.27
CA ALA A 95 20.62 -9.81 -17.94
C ALA A 95 19.09 -10.01 -17.91
N GLN A 96 18.62 -11.24 -18.19
CA GLN A 96 17.20 -11.60 -18.14
C GLN A 96 16.63 -11.50 -16.70
N ARG A 97 17.33 -12.06 -15.71
CA ARG A 97 16.92 -11.97 -14.29
C ARG A 97 16.82 -10.52 -13.82
N ARG A 98 17.81 -9.70 -14.18
CA ARG A 98 17.81 -8.26 -13.89
C ARG A 98 16.66 -7.52 -14.56
N GLN A 99 16.29 -7.90 -15.79
CA GLN A 99 15.16 -7.31 -16.49
C GLN A 99 13.86 -7.56 -15.74
N VAL A 100 13.62 -8.79 -15.27
CA VAL A 100 12.41 -9.12 -14.47
C VAL A 100 12.32 -8.27 -13.22
N LEU A 101 13.40 -8.18 -12.44
CA LEU A 101 13.44 -7.35 -11.22
C LEU A 101 13.18 -5.86 -11.52
N ARG A 102 13.71 -5.33 -12.64
CA ARG A 102 13.45 -3.94 -13.05
C ARG A 102 12.01 -3.70 -13.48
N THR A 103 11.37 -4.68 -14.12
CA THR A 103 9.95 -4.58 -14.47
C THR A 103 9.10 -4.52 -13.21
N ILE A 104 9.36 -5.39 -12.23
CA ILE A 104 8.66 -5.37 -10.93
C ILE A 104 8.90 -4.03 -10.22
N GLN A 105 10.14 -3.56 -10.17
CA GLN A 105 10.48 -2.26 -9.58
C GLN A 105 9.70 -1.11 -10.24
N LYS A 106 9.66 -1.07 -11.59
CA LYS A 106 8.96 -0.02 -12.33
C LYS A 106 7.47 -0.02 -12.02
N TYR A 107 6.85 -1.21 -11.96
CA TYR A 107 5.44 -1.36 -11.60
C TYR A 107 5.14 -0.82 -10.19
N LEU A 108 5.95 -1.22 -9.21
CA LEU A 108 5.80 -0.76 -7.82
C LEU A 108 5.94 0.76 -7.69
N VAL A 109 6.97 1.35 -8.31
CA VAL A 109 7.19 2.81 -8.28
C VAL A 109 6.06 3.57 -8.97
N TYR A 110 5.49 3.00 -10.04
CA TYR A 110 4.39 3.63 -10.76
C TYR A 110 3.08 3.66 -9.95
N HIS A 111 2.82 2.66 -9.11
CA HIS A 111 1.58 2.52 -8.33
C HIS A 111 1.69 2.93 -6.85
N ILE A 112 2.79 3.58 -6.46
CA ILE A 112 2.98 4.10 -5.10
C ILE A 112 2.24 5.43 -4.85
N ARG A 113 1.70 6.06 -5.91
CA ARG A 113 0.92 7.30 -5.84
C ARG A 113 -0.57 7.04 -5.93
#